data_AF-A0A843M3K9-F1
#
_entry.id   AF-A0A843M3K9-F1
#
_cell.length_a   1.000
_cell.length_b   1.000
_cell.length_c   1.000
_cell.angle_alpha   90.00
_cell.angle_beta   90.00
_cell.angle_gamma   90.00
#
_symmetry.space_group_name_H-M   'P 1'
#
loop_
_entity.id
_entity.type
_entity.pdbx_description
1 polymer ?
#
loop_
_entity_poly.entity_id
_entity_poly.type
_entity_poly.pdbx_seq_one_letter_code
_entity_poly.pdbx_strand_id
1 'polypeptide(L)'
;ALNTDYIPRGYKEVPNFDLIMDRISEGHWIAPKPYKIIDKTVNEVLLRDKLEEDNYVIASFSNSLSKINFDYENKFIFVKRIEGVSGTLIRQSIVENNFDKVKDMMPDKTIEVLKHEIANDNLIYNVRDEEAILNTANTFDFDTLASLNMFNERLANTIFNNAPFDNVDEVQKVIGRGFSTHFSERILSILEVPISKKVISEYIENYPAKIRVLDYKNSEVLEKFRKKVNNEIELFH
;
A
#
# COMPACT_ATOMS: atom_id res chain seq x y z
N ALA A 1 7.66 -16.59 5.15
CA ALA A 1 7.22 -15.94 3.90
C ALA A 1 8.37 -15.46 3.01
N LEU A 2 9.42 -14.74 3.47
CA LEU A 2 10.64 -14.51 2.65
C LEU A 2 11.96 -14.71 3.41
N ASN A 3 11.90 -15.05 4.70
CA ASN A 3 13.04 -15.20 5.60
C ASN A 3 13.99 -13.98 5.55
N THR A 4 13.45 -12.78 5.65
CA THR A 4 14.20 -11.53 5.47
C THR A 4 15.22 -11.32 6.59
N ASP A 5 16.47 -11.04 6.21
CA ASP A 5 17.56 -10.75 7.17
C ASP A 5 17.58 -9.27 7.57
N TYR A 6 17.29 -8.39 6.59
CA TYR A 6 17.34 -6.94 6.77
C TYR A 6 16.13 -6.25 6.13
N ILE A 7 15.66 -5.19 6.78
CA ILE A 7 14.55 -4.35 6.37
C ILE A 7 15.07 -2.92 6.22
N PRO A 8 15.67 -2.57 5.07
CA PRO A 8 16.11 -1.20 4.82
C PRO A 8 14.90 -0.28 4.61
N ARG A 9 14.82 0.79 5.41
CA ARG A 9 13.71 1.75 5.29
C ARG A 9 14.18 3.19 5.39
N GLY A 10 13.78 3.96 4.39
CA GLY A 10 13.95 5.40 4.36
C GLY A 10 13.08 6.09 5.42
N TYR A 11 13.64 7.02 6.19
CA TYR A 11 12.88 7.88 7.11
C TYR A 11 13.18 9.36 6.89
N LYS A 12 12.22 10.22 7.25
CA LYS A 12 12.42 11.67 7.33
C LYS A 12 12.86 12.02 8.74
N GLU A 13 13.97 12.73 8.88
CA GLU A 13 14.47 13.14 10.19
C GLU A 13 13.50 14.14 10.83
N VAL A 14 13.00 13.80 12.02
CA VAL A 14 12.17 14.68 12.83
C VAL A 14 12.54 14.51 14.30
N PRO A 15 12.34 15.54 15.14
CA PRO A 15 12.64 15.46 16.56
C PRO A 15 11.96 14.24 17.21
N ASN A 16 12.69 13.54 18.07
CA ASN A 16 12.24 12.38 18.85
C ASN A 16 11.90 11.11 18.03
N PHE A 17 12.18 11.07 16.73
CA PHE A 17 12.01 9.85 15.95
C PHE A 17 13.06 8.79 16.25
N ASP A 18 14.25 9.21 16.69
CA ASP A 18 15.35 8.31 17.06
C ASP A 18 14.92 7.34 18.17
N LEU A 19 14.21 7.82 19.19
CA LEU A 19 13.65 6.97 20.24
C LEU A 19 12.73 5.88 19.68
N ILE A 20 11.92 6.19 18.66
CA ILE A 20 11.06 5.19 18.03
C ILE A 20 11.90 4.17 17.24
N MET A 21 12.93 4.62 16.53
CA MET A 21 13.83 3.74 15.77
C MET A 21 14.62 2.82 16.70
N ASP A 22 15.09 3.31 17.83
CA ASP A 22 15.80 2.53 18.85
C ASP A 22 14.90 1.41 19.38
N ARG A 23 13.67 1.74 19.80
CA ARG A 23 12.69 0.74 20.25
C ARG A 23 12.39 -0.31 19.19
N ILE A 24 12.24 0.10 17.93
CA ILE A 24 12.01 -0.86 16.82
C ILE A 24 13.23 -1.76 16.61
N SER A 25 14.45 -1.23 16.78
CA SER A 25 15.69 -2.01 16.67
C SER A 25 15.79 -3.05 17.79
N GLU A 26 15.27 -2.74 18.98
CA GLU A 26 15.09 -3.67 20.12
C GLU A 26 13.95 -4.69 19.89
N GLY A 27 13.27 -4.68 18.74
CA GLY A 27 12.16 -5.59 18.45
C GLY A 27 10.83 -5.19 19.10
N HIS A 28 10.70 -3.95 19.61
CA HIS A 28 9.49 -3.52 20.29
C HIS A 28 8.33 -3.18 19.35
N TRP A 29 7.13 -3.39 19.88
CA TRP A 29 5.87 -3.30 19.16
C TRP A 29 5.36 -1.87 19.13
N ILE A 30 5.82 -1.08 18.17
CA ILE A 30 5.44 0.32 18.05
C ILE A 30 4.14 0.44 17.27
N ALA A 31 3.18 1.19 17.80
CA ALA A 31 1.89 1.38 17.14
C ALA A 31 1.46 2.85 17.09
N PRO A 32 1.02 3.35 15.92
CA PRO A 32 0.35 4.64 15.85
C PRO A 32 -1.06 4.56 16.43
N LYS A 33 -1.42 5.55 17.26
CA LYS A 33 -2.78 5.82 17.71
C LYS A 33 -3.13 7.28 17.39
N PRO A 34 -4.42 7.67 17.40
CA PRO A 34 -4.78 9.07 17.24
C PRO A 34 -4.00 9.95 18.23
N TYR A 35 -3.25 10.92 17.70
CA TYR A 35 -2.43 11.91 18.43
C TYR A 35 -1.29 11.34 19.30
N LYS A 36 -0.91 10.08 19.13
CA LYS A 36 0.24 9.52 19.88
C LYS A 36 0.85 8.29 19.23
N ILE A 37 2.14 8.09 19.47
CA ILE A 37 2.86 6.85 19.17
C ILE A 37 3.13 6.11 20.47
N ILE A 38 2.79 4.83 20.51
CA ILE A 38 2.94 4.00 21.70
C ILE A 38 3.87 2.83 21.44
N ASP A 39 4.64 2.49 22.47
CA ASP A 39 5.28 1.19 22.60
C ASP A 39 4.32 0.26 23.32
N LYS A 40 3.83 -0.78 22.63
CA LYS A 40 2.92 -1.76 23.22
C LYS A 40 3.62 -2.82 24.05
N THR A 41 4.93 -3.02 23.84
CA THR A 41 5.71 -4.00 24.59
C THR A 41 5.81 -3.57 26.05
N VAL A 42 6.10 -2.29 26.30
CA VAL A 42 6.24 -1.73 27.66
C VAL A 42 5.09 -0.80 28.08
N ASN A 43 4.07 -0.64 27.22
CA ASN A 43 2.92 0.24 27.44
C ASN A 43 3.30 1.72 27.72
N GLU A 44 4.28 2.23 26.96
CA GLU A 44 4.81 3.58 27.08
C GLU A 44 4.31 4.48 25.92
N VAL A 45 4.12 5.78 26.17
CA VAL A 45 3.86 6.77 25.12
C VAL A 45 5.19 7.38 24.70
N LEU A 46 5.67 7.05 23.50
CA LEU A 46 6.95 7.54 22.97
C LEU A 46 6.83 8.96 22.40
N LEU A 47 5.66 9.29 21.83
CA LEU A 47 5.40 10.61 21.23
C LEU A 47 3.93 10.99 21.44
N ARG A 48 3.67 12.25 21.82
CA ARG A 48 2.32 12.83 21.95
C ARG A 48 2.00 13.77 20.78
N ASP A 49 2.25 13.27 19.58
CA ASP A 49 1.97 13.99 18.34
C ASP A 49 1.82 12.99 17.18
N LYS A 50 1.52 13.50 15.98
CA LYS A 50 1.57 12.77 14.73
C LYS A 50 3.02 12.57 14.27
N LEU A 51 3.23 11.52 13.47
CA LEU A 51 4.44 11.37 12.68
C LEU A 51 4.30 12.14 11.36
N GLU A 52 5.42 12.36 10.67
CA GLU A 52 5.37 12.65 9.25
C GLU A 52 4.84 11.44 8.48
N GLU A 53 4.10 11.67 7.38
CA GLU A 53 3.37 10.64 6.63
C GLU A 53 4.26 9.44 6.26
N ASP A 54 5.48 9.71 5.80
CA ASP A 54 6.43 8.67 5.41
C ASP A 54 6.91 7.81 6.59
N ASN A 55 7.01 8.39 7.79
CA ASN A 55 7.48 7.70 8.99
C ASN A 55 6.40 6.80 9.60
N TYR A 56 5.11 7.03 9.30
CA TYR A 56 4.04 6.13 9.70
C TYR A 56 4.21 4.72 9.13
N VAL A 57 4.87 4.57 7.97
CA VAL A 57 5.15 3.25 7.39
C VAL A 57 6.02 2.42 8.33
N ILE A 58 7.04 3.02 8.94
CA ILE A 58 7.96 2.32 9.87
C ILE A 58 7.19 1.80 11.09
N ALA A 59 6.41 2.68 11.75
CA ALA A 59 5.61 2.30 12.92
C ALA A 59 4.53 1.27 12.57
N SER A 60 3.84 1.45 11.44
CA SER A 60 2.84 0.48 10.97
C SER A 60 3.46 -0.89 10.66
N PHE A 61 4.70 -0.90 10.14
CA PHE A 61 5.38 -2.14 9.79
C PHE A 61 5.83 -2.91 11.04
N SER A 62 6.43 -2.24 12.03
CA SER A 62 6.73 -2.83 13.35
C SER A 62 5.46 -3.43 13.97
N ASN A 63 4.35 -2.68 14.03
CA ASN A 63 3.08 -3.18 14.56
C ASN A 63 2.55 -4.42 13.80
N SER A 64 2.75 -4.48 12.49
CA SER A 64 2.25 -5.58 11.65
C SER A 64 3.11 -6.84 11.79
N LEU A 65 4.44 -6.70 11.77
CA LEU A 65 5.38 -7.80 11.99
C LEU A 65 5.20 -8.44 13.38
N SER A 66 4.94 -7.59 14.37
CA SER A 66 4.64 -8.02 15.74
C SER A 66 3.42 -8.94 15.83
N LYS A 67 2.36 -8.64 15.07
CA LYS A 67 1.11 -9.45 15.08
C LYS A 67 1.30 -10.86 14.54
N ILE A 68 2.30 -11.06 13.69
CA ILE A 68 2.63 -12.37 13.11
C ILE A 68 3.83 -13.03 13.83
N ASN A 69 4.23 -12.50 15.00
CA ASN A 69 5.38 -12.95 15.77
C ASN A 69 6.67 -13.06 14.94
N PHE A 70 6.84 -12.17 13.95
CA PHE A 70 8.10 -12.09 13.22
C PHE A 70 9.14 -11.44 14.11
N ASP A 71 10.26 -12.11 14.34
CA ASP A 71 11.41 -11.53 15.00
C ASP A 71 12.12 -10.56 14.04
N TYR A 72 12.05 -9.27 14.35
CA TYR A 72 12.74 -8.19 13.62
C TYR A 72 13.79 -7.45 14.45
N GLU A 73 14.18 -8.00 15.61
CA GLU A 73 15.23 -7.42 16.42
C GLU A 73 16.51 -7.26 15.58
N ASN A 74 17.07 -6.04 15.57
CA ASN A 74 18.25 -5.66 14.79
C ASN A 74 18.16 -5.90 13.27
N LYS A 75 16.95 -6.12 12.71
CA LYS A 75 16.77 -6.32 11.26
C LYS A 75 16.48 -5.03 10.52
N PHE A 76 15.95 -4.00 11.16
CA PHE A 76 15.71 -2.71 10.52
C PHE A 76 17.03 -1.97 10.24
N ILE A 77 17.18 -1.46 9.02
CA ILE A 77 18.26 -0.55 8.64
C ILE A 77 17.62 0.78 8.27
N PHE A 78 17.76 1.77 9.14
CA PHE A 78 17.19 3.10 8.92
C PHE A 78 18.10 3.95 8.05
N VAL A 79 17.57 4.46 6.95
CA VAL A 79 18.31 5.31 6.00
C VAL A 79 17.66 6.68 5.97
N LYS A 80 18.41 7.73 6.31
CA LYS A 80 17.89 9.10 6.22
C LYS A 80 17.58 9.44 4.75
N ARG A 81 16.36 9.88 4.46
CA ARG A 81 15.96 10.27 3.12
C ARG A 81 16.63 11.58 2.71
N ILE A 82 17.04 11.63 1.44
CA ILE A 82 17.46 12.87 0.78
C ILE A 82 16.21 13.75 0.61
N GLU A 83 16.32 15.03 0.95
CA GLU A 83 15.24 15.99 0.75
C GLU A 83 15.02 16.30 -0.73
N GLY A 84 13.83 16.80 -1.08
CA GLY A 84 13.54 17.30 -2.44
C GLY A 84 12.99 16.27 -3.43
N VAL A 85 12.83 14.99 -3.06
CA VAL A 85 12.19 13.97 -3.91
C VAL A 85 10.69 13.90 -3.64
N SER A 86 9.88 14.38 -4.59
CA SER A 86 8.41 14.30 -4.51
C SER A 86 7.85 13.31 -5.53
N GLY A 87 7.27 12.20 -5.05
CA GLY A 87 6.59 11.23 -5.91
C GLY A 87 5.42 11.83 -6.69
N THR A 88 4.76 12.85 -6.15
CA THR A 88 3.67 13.56 -6.85
C THR A 88 4.19 14.36 -8.03
N LEU A 89 5.30 15.10 -7.86
CA LEU A 89 5.93 15.84 -8.96
C LEU A 89 6.45 14.88 -10.04
N ILE A 90 7.05 13.76 -9.63
CA ILE A 90 7.48 12.71 -10.55
C ILE A 90 6.29 12.18 -11.36
N ARG A 91 5.17 11.85 -10.72
CA ARG A 91 3.98 11.39 -11.45
C ARG A 91 3.42 12.43 -12.41
N GLN A 92 3.38 13.70 -12.01
CA GLN A 92 2.96 14.80 -12.90
C GLN A 92 3.86 14.93 -14.13
N SER A 93 5.19 14.79 -13.95
CA SER A 93 6.16 14.84 -15.04
C SER A 93 5.94 13.75 -16.10
N ILE A 94 5.44 12.58 -15.68
CA ILE A 94 5.12 11.45 -16.58
C ILE A 94 3.90 11.82 -17.44
N VAL A 95 2.84 12.38 -16.83
CA VAL A 95 1.63 12.83 -17.54
C VAL A 95 1.94 13.94 -18.54
N GLU A 96 2.78 14.90 -18.14
CA GLU A 96 3.20 16.01 -18.99
C GLU A 96 4.25 15.61 -20.02
N ASN A 97 4.76 14.37 -19.96
CA ASN A 97 5.92 13.88 -20.71
C ASN A 97 7.11 14.87 -20.66
N ASN A 98 7.34 15.48 -19.50
CA ASN A 98 8.37 16.49 -19.28
C ASN A 98 9.12 16.24 -17.97
N PHE A 99 10.34 15.70 -18.10
CA PHE A 99 11.16 15.28 -16.97
C PHE A 99 12.15 16.34 -16.48
N ASP A 100 12.21 17.52 -17.09
CA ASP A 100 13.26 18.51 -16.81
C ASP A 100 13.28 18.95 -15.34
N LYS A 101 12.10 19.06 -14.71
CA LYS A 101 11.95 19.49 -13.31
C LYS A 101 12.22 18.39 -12.28
N VAL A 102 12.34 17.14 -12.71
CA VAL A 102 12.46 15.97 -11.82
C VAL A 102 13.68 15.10 -12.13
N LYS A 103 14.54 15.55 -13.06
CA LYS A 103 15.70 14.79 -13.50
C LYS A 103 16.63 14.44 -12.34
N ASP A 104 16.86 15.39 -11.45
CA ASP A 104 17.73 15.19 -10.28
C ASP A 104 17.03 14.41 -9.14
N MET A 105 15.73 14.11 -9.28
CA MET A 105 14.95 13.34 -8.32
C MET A 105 14.92 11.83 -8.62
N MET A 106 15.43 11.42 -9.80
CA MET A 106 15.35 10.04 -10.27
C MET A 106 16.67 9.58 -10.91
N PRO A 107 17.04 8.29 -10.80
CA PRO A 107 18.14 7.74 -11.56
C PRO A 107 17.89 7.85 -13.08
N ASP A 108 18.95 8.08 -13.86
CA ASP A 108 18.87 8.19 -15.33
C ASP A 108 18.18 6.99 -15.97
N LYS A 109 18.46 5.78 -15.46
CA LYS A 109 17.85 4.55 -15.98
C LYS A 109 16.32 4.53 -15.81
N THR A 110 15.80 5.12 -14.74
CA THR A 110 14.36 5.26 -14.52
C THR A 110 13.75 6.16 -15.60
N ILE A 111 14.39 7.29 -15.92
CA ILE A 111 13.92 8.21 -16.97
C ILE A 111 13.96 7.54 -18.35
N GLU A 112 15.02 6.79 -18.63
CA GLU A 112 15.16 6.03 -19.87
C GLU A 112 14.00 5.03 -20.06
N VAL A 113 13.71 4.22 -19.03
CA VAL A 113 12.60 3.25 -19.06
C VAL A 113 11.26 3.97 -19.20
N LEU A 114 11.01 5.05 -18.43
CA LEU A 114 9.76 5.80 -18.54
C LEU A 114 9.54 6.39 -19.94
N LYS A 115 10.59 6.98 -20.55
CA LYS A 115 10.51 7.50 -21.92
C LYS A 115 10.23 6.40 -22.93
N HIS A 116 10.83 5.22 -22.76
CA HIS A 116 10.56 4.06 -23.59
C HIS A 116 9.09 3.59 -23.46
N GLU A 117 8.57 3.46 -22.25
CA GLU A 117 7.18 3.03 -22.03
C GLU A 117 6.15 4.06 -22.53
N ILE A 118 6.42 5.37 -22.37
CA ILE A 118 5.58 6.45 -22.93
C ILE A 118 5.56 6.38 -24.46
N ALA A 119 6.73 6.20 -25.10
CA ALA A 119 6.82 6.14 -26.55
C ALA A 119 6.09 4.93 -27.16
N ASN A 120 5.90 3.87 -26.36
CA ASN A 120 5.20 2.65 -26.77
C ASN A 120 3.73 2.59 -26.30
N ASP A 121 3.19 3.65 -25.69
CA ASP A 121 1.82 3.70 -25.16
C ASP A 121 1.51 2.60 -24.12
N ASN A 122 2.52 2.19 -23.36
CA ASN A 122 2.40 1.10 -22.38
C ASN A 122 1.99 1.57 -20.98
N LEU A 123 1.90 2.89 -20.75
CA LEU A 123 1.60 3.45 -19.43
C LEU A 123 0.11 3.72 -19.26
N ILE A 124 -0.56 2.84 -18.52
CA ILE A 124 -1.90 3.10 -17.99
C ILE A 124 -1.75 3.90 -16.70
N TYR A 125 -2.15 5.17 -16.71
CA TYR A 125 -1.99 6.06 -15.56
C TYR A 125 -3.26 6.87 -15.29
N ASN A 126 -3.69 6.91 -14.02
CA ASN A 126 -4.89 7.63 -13.56
C ASN A 126 -6.19 7.28 -14.31
N VAL A 127 -6.23 6.13 -14.98
CA VAL A 127 -7.44 5.62 -15.63
C VAL A 127 -8.04 4.56 -14.72
N ARG A 128 -9.36 4.60 -14.57
CA ARG A 128 -10.17 3.51 -14.01
C ARG A 128 -11.04 2.93 -15.10
N ASP A 129 -11.42 1.68 -14.94
CA ASP A 129 -12.50 1.09 -15.72
C ASP A 129 -13.85 1.64 -15.20
N GLU A 130 -14.18 2.86 -15.65
CA GLU A 130 -15.42 3.56 -15.23
C GLU A 130 -16.67 2.79 -15.65
N GLU A 131 -16.62 2.08 -16.78
CA GLU A 131 -17.71 1.23 -17.24
C GLU A 131 -17.97 0.09 -16.26
N ALA A 132 -16.92 -0.61 -15.81
CA ALA A 132 -17.04 -1.67 -14.81
C ALA A 132 -17.58 -1.12 -13.48
N ILE A 133 -17.09 0.04 -13.02
CA ILE A 133 -17.55 0.68 -11.78
C ILE A 133 -19.05 1.00 -11.86
N LEU A 134 -19.48 1.67 -12.93
CA LEU A 134 -20.87 2.07 -13.14
C LEU A 134 -21.77 0.85 -13.31
N ASN A 135 -21.33 -0.15 -14.06
CA ASN A 135 -22.07 -1.39 -14.22
C ASN A 135 -22.29 -2.07 -12.87
N THR A 136 -21.25 -2.25 -12.05
CA THR A 136 -21.40 -2.82 -10.71
C THR A 136 -22.32 -1.97 -9.82
N ALA A 137 -22.11 -0.65 -9.78
CA ALA A 137 -22.89 0.25 -8.92
C ALA A 137 -24.37 0.33 -9.30
N ASN A 138 -24.71 0.22 -10.59
CA ASN A 138 -26.07 0.38 -11.10
C ASN A 138 -26.85 -0.93 -11.22
N THR A 139 -26.17 -2.08 -11.32
CA THR A 139 -26.83 -3.37 -11.61
C THR A 139 -26.86 -4.34 -10.43
N PHE A 140 -25.95 -4.22 -9.46
CA PHE A 140 -25.92 -5.13 -8.32
C PHE A 140 -27.06 -4.81 -7.35
N ASP A 141 -27.71 -5.86 -6.83
CA ASP A 141 -28.68 -5.72 -5.77
C ASP A 141 -28.03 -5.43 -4.41
N PHE A 142 -28.87 -5.09 -3.42
CA PHE A 142 -28.40 -4.77 -2.07
C PHE A 142 -27.56 -5.90 -1.44
N ASP A 143 -28.01 -7.15 -1.56
CA ASP A 143 -27.34 -8.29 -0.92
C ASP A 143 -25.97 -8.55 -1.55
N THR A 144 -25.88 -8.44 -2.88
CA THR A 144 -24.61 -8.58 -3.61
C THR A 144 -23.65 -7.46 -3.20
N LEU A 145 -24.10 -6.20 -3.18
CA LEU A 145 -23.30 -5.06 -2.71
C LEU A 145 -22.84 -5.24 -1.25
N ALA A 146 -23.73 -5.67 -0.36
CA ALA A 146 -23.41 -5.90 1.05
C ALA A 146 -22.41 -7.04 1.27
N SER A 147 -22.31 -7.98 0.32
CA SER A 147 -21.34 -9.08 0.35
C SER A 147 -19.93 -8.68 -0.09
N LEU A 148 -19.77 -7.53 -0.76
CA LEU A 148 -18.48 -7.05 -1.26
C LEU A 148 -17.51 -6.69 -0.13
N ASN A 149 -16.21 -6.88 -0.36
CA ASN A 149 -15.17 -6.49 0.58
C ASN A 149 -15.31 -5.02 0.98
N MET A 150 -15.05 -4.69 2.25
CA MET A 150 -15.22 -3.34 2.84
C MET A 150 -16.63 -2.72 2.82
N PHE A 151 -17.62 -3.35 2.17
CA PHE A 151 -18.99 -2.86 2.22
C PHE A 151 -19.64 -3.23 3.55
N ASN A 152 -20.35 -2.28 4.14
CA ASN A 152 -21.31 -2.55 5.20
C ASN A 152 -22.72 -2.25 4.69
N GLU A 153 -23.74 -2.64 5.45
CA GLU A 153 -25.15 -2.42 5.05
C GLU A 153 -25.45 -0.95 4.77
N ARG A 154 -24.83 -0.02 5.51
CA ARG A 154 -25.02 1.41 5.29
C ARG A 154 -24.47 1.86 3.93
N LEU A 155 -23.28 1.41 3.57
CA LEU A 155 -22.65 1.74 2.29
C LEU A 155 -23.40 1.09 1.12
N ALA A 156 -23.75 -0.20 1.26
CA ALA A 156 -24.56 -0.91 0.28
C ALA A 156 -25.91 -0.20 0.05
N ASN A 157 -26.62 0.17 1.12
CA ASN A 157 -27.86 0.94 1.03
C ASN A 157 -27.65 2.31 0.37
N THR A 158 -26.52 2.97 0.65
CA THR A 158 -26.23 4.29 0.08
C THR A 158 -26.07 4.18 -1.44
N ILE A 159 -25.35 3.18 -1.93
CA ILE A 159 -25.20 2.97 -3.38
C ILE A 159 -26.54 2.53 -3.99
N PHE A 160 -27.18 1.50 -3.43
CA PHE A 160 -28.42 0.94 -3.95
C PHE A 160 -29.56 1.97 -4.06
N ASN A 161 -29.74 2.83 -3.05
CA ASN A 161 -30.83 3.82 -3.05
C ASN A 161 -30.54 5.08 -3.89
N ASN A 162 -29.29 5.31 -4.30
CA ASN A 162 -28.92 6.47 -5.14
C ASN A 162 -28.64 6.07 -6.59
N ALA A 163 -28.66 4.77 -6.91
CA ALA A 163 -28.60 4.29 -8.28
C ALA A 163 -29.89 4.67 -9.06
N PRO A 164 -29.82 4.84 -10.40
CA PRO A 164 -28.62 4.74 -11.21
C PRO A 164 -27.73 6.00 -11.13
N PHE A 165 -26.43 5.81 -11.34
CA PHE A 165 -25.41 6.85 -11.47
C PHE A 165 -25.01 7.01 -12.93
N ASP A 166 -24.79 8.26 -13.37
CA ASP A 166 -24.39 8.57 -14.74
C ASP A 166 -22.86 8.58 -14.91
N ASN A 167 -22.11 8.76 -13.82
CA ASN A 167 -20.65 8.90 -13.81
C ASN A 167 -20.03 8.53 -12.45
N VAL A 168 -18.73 8.23 -12.43
CA VAL A 168 -18.01 7.81 -11.21
C VAL A 168 -17.95 8.92 -10.15
N ASP A 169 -17.97 10.19 -10.54
CA ASP A 169 -17.99 11.32 -9.60
C ASP A 169 -19.24 11.33 -8.71
N GLU A 170 -20.40 10.93 -9.25
CA GLU A 170 -21.64 10.79 -8.48
C GLU A 170 -21.54 9.66 -7.44
N VAL A 171 -20.98 8.51 -7.85
CA VAL A 171 -20.65 7.41 -6.94
C VAL A 171 -19.72 7.90 -5.84
N GLN A 172 -18.67 8.64 -6.20
CA GLN A 172 -17.67 9.16 -5.26
C GLN A 172 -18.29 10.14 -4.25
N LYS A 173 -19.21 11.01 -4.68
CA LYS A 173 -19.91 11.97 -3.81
C LYS A 173 -20.78 11.28 -2.76
N VAL A 174 -21.41 10.15 -3.09
CA VAL A 174 -22.28 9.43 -2.14
C VAL A 174 -21.47 8.62 -1.12
N ILE A 175 -20.34 8.03 -1.53
CA ILE A 175 -19.46 7.26 -0.64
C ILE A 175 -18.57 8.14 0.27
N GLY A 176 -18.20 9.34 -0.20
CA GLY A 176 -17.19 10.19 0.45
C GLY A 176 -17.63 10.93 1.71
N ARG A 177 -18.93 10.98 2.03
CA ARG A 177 -19.44 11.79 3.17
C ARG A 177 -18.97 11.23 4.51
N GLY A 178 -17.98 11.90 5.12
CA GLY A 178 -17.44 11.56 6.45
C GLY A 178 -16.34 10.50 6.46
N PHE A 179 -15.85 10.09 5.28
CA PHE A 179 -14.76 9.14 5.12
C PHE A 179 -13.52 9.80 4.51
N SER A 180 -12.37 9.15 4.62
CA SER A 180 -11.13 9.62 4.00
C SER A 180 -11.15 9.39 2.49
N THR A 181 -10.35 10.17 1.74
CA THR A 181 -10.15 9.96 0.31
C THR A 181 -9.70 8.52 0.02
N HIS A 182 -8.77 7.97 0.81
CA HIS A 182 -8.33 6.58 0.64
C HIS A 182 -9.46 5.55 0.80
N PHE A 183 -10.43 5.79 1.69
CA PHE A 183 -11.58 4.90 1.80
C PHE A 183 -12.40 4.96 0.51
N SER A 184 -12.70 6.16 0.03
CA SER A 184 -13.44 6.39 -1.22
C SER A 184 -12.78 5.67 -2.40
N GLU A 185 -11.47 5.87 -2.59
CA GLU A 185 -10.72 5.26 -3.69
C GLU A 185 -10.69 3.72 -3.62
N ARG A 186 -10.68 3.15 -2.41
CA ARG A 186 -10.74 1.69 -2.22
C ARG A 186 -12.11 1.12 -2.55
N ILE A 187 -13.18 1.83 -2.20
CA ILE A 187 -14.54 1.43 -2.58
C ILE A 187 -14.70 1.46 -4.11
N LEU A 188 -14.16 2.47 -4.79
CA LEU A 188 -14.12 2.49 -6.26
C LEU A 188 -13.39 1.28 -6.83
N SER A 189 -12.21 0.92 -6.29
CA SER A 189 -11.50 -0.29 -6.73
C SER A 189 -12.27 -1.59 -6.48
N ILE A 190 -13.14 -1.66 -5.47
CA ILE A 190 -14.00 -2.82 -5.22
C ILE A 190 -15.18 -2.83 -6.19
N LEU A 191 -15.72 -1.68 -6.59
CA LEU A 191 -16.76 -1.62 -7.63
C LEU A 191 -16.19 -1.96 -9.02
N GLU A 192 -14.94 -1.56 -9.26
CA GLU A 192 -14.18 -1.87 -10.48
C GLU A 192 -13.86 -3.37 -10.58
N VAL A 193 -13.44 -3.99 -9.47
CA VAL A 193 -13.17 -5.43 -9.38
C VAL A 193 -13.94 -6.00 -8.19
N PRO A 194 -15.19 -6.46 -8.37
CA PRO A 194 -16.05 -6.91 -7.29
C PRO A 194 -15.57 -8.22 -6.69
N ILE A 195 -14.91 -8.11 -5.53
CA ILE A 195 -14.47 -9.27 -4.73
C ILE A 195 -15.25 -9.32 -3.43
N SER A 196 -15.80 -10.48 -3.10
CA SER A 196 -16.57 -10.69 -1.87
C SER A 196 -15.69 -10.71 -0.62
N LYS A 197 -16.30 -10.41 0.54
CA LYS A 197 -15.66 -10.53 1.85
C LYS A 197 -15.10 -11.93 2.09
N LYS A 198 -15.83 -12.96 1.66
CA LYS A 198 -15.44 -14.37 1.82
C LYS A 198 -14.12 -14.64 1.10
N VAL A 199 -14.04 -14.27 -0.18
CA VAL A 199 -12.83 -14.49 -1.00
C VAL A 199 -11.64 -13.73 -0.42
N ILE A 200 -11.83 -12.48 0.02
CA ILE A 200 -10.75 -11.71 0.65
C ILE A 200 -10.32 -12.29 2.01
N SER A 201 -11.25 -12.79 2.83
CA SER A 201 -10.91 -13.46 4.10
C SER A 201 -10.05 -14.69 3.84
N GLU A 202 -10.50 -15.57 2.94
CA GLU A 202 -9.77 -16.76 2.54
C GLU A 202 -8.39 -16.42 1.95
N TYR A 203 -8.30 -15.35 1.15
CA TYR A 203 -7.02 -14.87 0.61
C TYR A 203 -6.08 -14.40 1.72
N ILE A 204 -6.56 -13.59 2.68
CA ILE A 204 -5.74 -13.04 3.78
C ILE A 204 -5.26 -14.15 4.71
N GLU A 205 -6.14 -15.09 5.07
CA GLU A 205 -5.82 -16.23 5.94
C GLU A 205 -4.70 -17.10 5.37
N ASN A 206 -4.67 -17.26 4.05
CA ASN A 206 -3.69 -18.08 3.36
C ASN A 206 -2.50 -17.26 2.80
N TYR A 207 -2.40 -15.96 3.09
CA TYR A 207 -1.39 -15.11 2.48
C TYR A 207 0.00 -15.26 3.13
N PRO A 208 1.09 -15.38 2.35
CA PRO A 208 1.11 -15.53 0.89
C PRO A 208 0.94 -17.00 0.46
N ALA A 209 -0.02 -17.26 -0.43
CA ALA A 209 -0.29 -18.62 -0.93
C ALA A 209 0.77 -19.10 -1.93
N LYS A 210 1.36 -18.17 -2.69
CA LYS A 210 2.44 -18.41 -3.66
C LYS A 210 3.41 -17.24 -3.64
N ILE A 211 4.64 -17.47 -4.08
CA ILE A 211 5.64 -16.42 -4.29
C ILE A 211 5.86 -16.27 -5.78
N ARG A 212 5.38 -15.17 -6.34
CA ARG A 212 5.57 -14.81 -7.75
C ARG A 212 6.87 -14.02 -7.90
N VAL A 213 7.81 -14.54 -8.69
CA VAL A 213 9.06 -13.84 -9.02
C VAL A 213 8.83 -12.98 -10.25
N LEU A 214 8.78 -11.65 -10.07
CA LEU A 214 8.54 -10.71 -11.16
C LEU A 214 9.76 -10.51 -12.06
N ASP A 215 10.96 -10.51 -11.47
CA ASP A 215 12.23 -10.39 -12.18
C ASP A 215 13.38 -10.85 -11.26
N TYR A 216 14.55 -11.11 -11.84
CA TYR A 216 15.77 -11.48 -11.12
C TYR A 216 17.02 -11.07 -11.89
N LYS A 217 18.05 -10.63 -11.16
CA LYS A 217 19.31 -10.15 -11.76
C LYS A 217 20.02 -11.22 -12.60
N ASN A 218 20.09 -12.46 -12.09
CA ASN A 218 20.68 -13.61 -12.78
C ASN A 218 20.25 -14.92 -12.10
N SER A 219 20.50 -16.06 -12.75
CA SER A 219 20.12 -17.40 -12.29
C SER A 219 20.75 -17.77 -10.93
N GLU A 220 21.96 -17.31 -10.65
CA GLU A 220 22.63 -17.57 -9.37
C GLU A 220 21.88 -16.92 -8.18
N VAL A 221 21.45 -15.67 -8.34
CA VAL A 221 20.65 -14.95 -7.32
C VAL A 221 19.31 -15.65 -7.12
N LEU A 222 18.66 -16.09 -8.21
CA LEU A 222 17.41 -16.83 -8.12
C LEU A 222 17.58 -18.15 -7.36
N GLU A 223 18.63 -18.93 -7.67
CA GLU A 223 18.92 -20.18 -6.97
C GLU A 223 19.20 -19.98 -5.47
N LYS A 224 19.94 -18.92 -5.11
CA LYS A 224 20.13 -18.53 -3.71
C LYS A 224 18.81 -18.19 -3.02
N PHE A 225 17.94 -17.44 -3.70
CA PHE A 225 16.61 -17.11 -3.21
C PHE A 225 15.75 -18.36 -3.00
N ARG A 226 15.70 -19.27 -3.98
CA ARG A 226 14.96 -20.54 -3.88
C ARG A 226 15.40 -21.37 -2.67
N LYS A 227 16.71 -21.52 -2.46
CA LYS A 227 17.26 -22.23 -1.29
C LYS A 227 16.90 -21.55 0.03
N LYS A 228 16.91 -20.22 0.05
CA LYS A 228 16.61 -19.42 1.25
C LYS A 228 15.14 -19.48 1.65
N VAL A 229 14.25 -19.49 0.65
CA VAL A 229 12.81 -19.45 0.82
C VAL A 229 12.21 -20.86 0.77
N ASN A 230 13.02 -21.91 0.94
CA ASN A 230 12.67 -23.34 0.95
C ASN A 230 11.67 -23.72 2.06
N ASN A 231 10.51 -23.09 1.97
CA ASN A 231 9.31 -23.19 2.77
C ASN A 231 8.27 -23.87 1.86
N GLU A 232 7.21 -24.43 2.43
CA GLU A 232 6.12 -25.13 1.72
C GLU A 232 5.30 -24.28 0.72
N ILE A 233 5.74 -23.05 0.42
CA ILE A 233 5.05 -22.08 -0.44
C ILE A 233 5.55 -22.23 -1.87
N GLU A 234 4.62 -22.46 -2.81
CA GLU A 234 4.91 -22.65 -4.23
C GLU A 234 5.55 -21.38 -4.85
N LEU A 235 6.64 -21.57 -5.59
CA LEU A 235 7.30 -20.53 -6.36
C LEU A 235 6.80 -20.54 -7.81
N PHE A 236 6.36 -19.37 -8.29
CA PHE A 236 5.84 -19.19 -9.64
C PHE A 236 6.67 -18.16 -10.41
N HIS A 237 6.91 -18.43 -11.69
CA HIS A 237 7.63 -17.57 -12.65
C HIS A 237 6.65 -17.00 -13.66
#